data_AF-A0A2D5WBV3-F1
#
_entry.id   AF-A0A2D5WBV3-F1
#
_cell.length_a   1.000
_cell.length_b   1.000
_cell.length_c   1.000
_cell.angle_alpha   90.00
_cell.angle_beta   90.00
_cell.angle_gamma   90.00
#
_symmetry.space_group_name_H-M   'P 1'
#
loop_
_entity.id
_entity.type
_entity.pdbx_description
1 polymer ?
#
loop_
_entity_poly.entity_id
_entity_poly.type
_entity_poly.pdbx_seq_one_letter_code
_entity_poly.pdbx_strand_id
1 'polypeptide(L)'
;LAVTYPPRELKVVLKYDYQDFSATSNYDDAIGMSNGTLEGVVHPYFSPSGYATYSASVEWRHYLSDDIFKGADVAWYSIQYSTSWDSDPENFNYLRVVGHYDVQNDISIGLDTQVMRSGVHDTTGARMYLIYRF
;
A
#
# COMPACT_ATOMS: atom_id res chain seq x y z
N LEU A 1 -39.65 -9.37 6.69
CA LEU A 1 -38.29 -9.54 6.15
C LEU A 1 -37.46 -8.36 6.65
N ALA A 2 -36.53 -8.61 7.57
CA ALA A 2 -35.58 -7.58 8.00
C ALA A 2 -34.44 -7.56 6.96
N VAL A 3 -34.39 -6.50 6.16
CA VAL A 3 -33.25 -6.23 5.28
C VAL A 3 -32.10 -5.80 6.18
N THR A 4 -31.18 -6.71 6.49
CA THR A 4 -29.98 -6.37 7.27
C THR A 4 -28.95 -5.84 6.29
N TYR A 5 -28.39 -4.66 6.57
CA TYR A 5 -27.34 -4.10 5.74
C TYR A 5 -26.07 -4.96 5.81
N PRO A 6 -25.25 -4.98 4.76
CA PRO A 6 -24.00 -5.73 4.80
C PRO A 6 -23.06 -5.23 5.91
N PRO A 7 -22.23 -6.12 6.50
CA PRO A 7 -21.28 -5.74 7.52
C PRO A 7 -20.28 -4.69 7.04
N ARG A 8 -19.82 -3.88 7.97
CA ARG A 8 -18.80 -2.86 7.76
C ARG A 8 -17.70 -3.01 8.79
N GLU A 9 -16.46 -3.01 8.32
CA GLU A 9 -15.27 -3.01 9.17
C GLU A 9 -14.56 -1.66 8.99
N LEU A 10 -14.25 -1.01 10.11
CA LEU A 10 -13.37 0.16 10.15
C LEU A 10 -12.10 -0.24 10.87
N LYS A 11 -10.96 -0.09 10.19
CA LYS A 11 -9.63 -0.38 10.73
C LYS A 11 -8.81 0.90 10.80
N VAL A 12 -8.18 1.12 11.93
CA VAL A 12 -7.25 2.24 12.15
C VAL A 12 -5.88 1.65 12.45
N VAL A 13 -4.85 2.12 11.75
CA VAL A 13 -3.47 1.63 11.90
C VAL A 13 -2.54 2.82 12.09
N LEU A 14 -1.72 2.75 13.14
CA LEU A 14 -0.54 3.59 13.30
C LEU A 14 0.68 2.72 13.06
N LYS A 15 1.60 3.16 12.22
CA LYS A 15 2.83 2.44 11.91
C LYS A 15 4.04 3.34 12.12
N TYR A 16 5.09 2.76 12.68
CA TYR A 16 6.41 3.37 12.80
C TYR A 16 7.42 2.40 12.19
N ASP A 17 8.22 2.88 11.25
CA ASP A 17 9.34 2.14 10.69
C ASP A 17 10.63 2.93 10.88
N TYR A 18 11.72 2.23 11.17
CA TYR A 18 13.06 2.80 11.29
C TYR A 18 14.04 1.98 10.44
N GLN A 19 14.86 2.67 9.67
CA GLN A 19 15.83 2.06 8.75
C GLN A 19 17.20 2.71 8.96
N ASP A 20 18.21 1.87 9.11
CA ASP A 20 19.60 2.30 9.27
C ASP A 20 20.52 1.37 8.48
N PHE A 21 21.27 1.95 7.55
CA PHE A 21 22.15 1.23 6.65
C PHE A 21 23.61 1.50 7.01
N SER A 22 24.44 0.46 6.93
CA SER A 22 25.90 0.57 7.20
C SER A 22 26.66 1.44 6.20
N ALA A 23 26.07 1.73 5.04
CA ALA A 23 26.60 2.62 4.02
C ALA A 23 25.46 3.45 3.43
N THR A 24 25.68 4.77 3.33
CA THR A 24 24.67 5.74 2.92
C THR A 24 24.73 6.00 1.42
N SER A 25 23.58 6.22 0.79
CA SER A 25 23.51 6.75 -0.58
C SER A 25 23.82 8.25 -0.55
N ASN A 26 25.06 8.66 -0.83
CA ASN A 26 25.41 10.06 -1.04
C ASN A 26 25.19 10.45 -2.50
N TYR A 27 24.13 11.20 -2.78
CA TYR A 27 23.91 11.78 -4.12
C TYR A 27 24.88 12.94 -4.42
N ASP A 28 25.57 13.47 -3.40
CA ASP A 28 26.58 14.52 -3.54
C ASP A 28 27.87 14.03 -4.27
N ASP A 29 28.13 12.72 -4.26
CA ASP A 29 29.24 12.10 -5.00
C ASP A 29 28.86 11.76 -6.46
N ALA A 30 27.63 12.06 -6.87
CA ALA A 30 27.18 11.82 -8.24
C ALA A 30 27.87 12.81 -9.20
N ILE A 31 28.81 12.31 -9.99
CA ILE A 31 29.58 13.10 -10.97
C ILE A 31 28.85 13.27 -12.31
N GLY A 32 27.69 12.64 -12.48
CA GLY A 32 26.84 12.76 -13.64
C GLY A 32 25.88 11.58 -13.81
N MET A 33 25.03 11.68 -14.83
CA MET A 33 24.25 10.55 -15.33
C MET A 33 24.83 10.09 -16.66
N SER A 34 25.26 8.84 -16.74
CA SER A 34 25.74 8.20 -17.97
C SER A 34 24.88 6.98 -18.25
N ASN A 35 24.27 6.93 -19.44
CA ASN A 35 23.37 5.84 -19.86
C ASN A 35 22.26 5.50 -18.82
N GLY A 36 21.70 6.50 -18.15
CA GLY A 36 20.64 6.31 -17.15
C GLY A 36 21.10 5.74 -15.81
N THR A 37 22.42 5.61 -15.60
CA THR A 37 23.03 5.18 -14.34
C THR A 37 23.68 6.39 -13.66
N LEU A 38 23.50 6.52 -12.35
CA LEU A 38 24.20 7.53 -11.53
C LEU A 38 25.66 7.11 -11.39
N GLU A 39 26.57 7.82 -12.05
CA GLU A 39 28.01 7.56 -11.93
C GLU A 39 28.53 8.18 -10.62
N GLY A 40 29.33 7.42 -9.86
CA GLY A 40 29.92 7.88 -8.60
C GLY A 40 29.14 7.51 -7.33
N VAL A 41 27.91 7.00 -7.44
CA VAL A 41 27.10 6.59 -6.29
C VAL A 41 27.38 5.12 -5.94
N VAL A 42 27.82 4.84 -4.70
CA VAL A 42 28.13 3.48 -4.21
C VAL A 42 26.88 2.60 -4.12
N HIS A 43 25.73 3.19 -3.78
CA HIS A 43 24.44 2.49 -3.65
C HIS A 43 23.35 3.20 -4.48
N PRO A 44 22.96 2.65 -5.65
CA PRO A 44 22.00 3.28 -6.55
C PRO A 44 20.53 3.06 -6.12
N TYR A 45 20.29 2.77 -4.84
CA TYR A 45 18.97 2.56 -4.24
C TYR A 45 18.89 3.34 -2.93
N PHE A 46 17.67 3.60 -2.44
CA PHE A 46 17.46 4.33 -1.19
C PHE A 46 18.07 3.57 -0.01
N SER A 47 19.17 4.08 0.55
CA SER A 47 19.89 3.51 1.69
C SER A 47 20.25 4.62 2.68
N PRO A 48 19.27 5.12 3.46
CA PRO A 48 19.50 6.23 4.38
C PRO A 48 20.23 5.77 5.65
N SER A 49 20.87 6.71 6.34
CA SER A 49 21.37 6.50 7.72
C SER A 49 20.39 7.13 8.70
N GLY A 50 19.83 6.31 9.59
CA GLY A 50 18.91 6.76 10.64
C GLY A 50 17.60 7.41 10.16
N TYR A 51 16.90 6.78 9.22
CA TYR A 51 15.64 7.29 8.67
C TYR A 51 14.42 6.67 9.36
N ALA A 52 13.45 7.51 9.70
CA ALA A 52 12.23 7.11 10.39
C ALA A 52 11.00 7.53 9.58
N THR A 53 9.99 6.67 9.54
CA THR A 53 8.68 7.01 8.97
C THR A 53 7.56 6.70 9.94
N TYR A 54 6.62 7.63 10.06
CA TYR A 54 5.38 7.47 10.80
C TYR A 54 4.23 7.49 9.82
N SER A 55 3.25 6.60 9.98
CA SER A 55 2.02 6.67 9.18
C SER A 55 0.77 6.44 10.00
N ALA A 56 -0.29 7.13 9.62
CA ALA A 56 -1.63 6.96 10.13
C ALA A 56 -2.54 6.55 8.98
N SER A 57 -3.27 5.45 9.16
CA SER A 57 -4.13 4.87 8.12
C SER A 57 -5.52 4.59 8.65
N VAL A 58 -6.52 4.81 7.81
CA VAL A 58 -7.90 4.40 8.01
C VAL A 58 -8.33 3.57 6.81
N GLU A 59 -8.86 2.38 7.08
CA GLU A 59 -9.44 1.49 6.07
C GLU A 59 -10.90 1.24 6.41
N TRP A 60 -11.79 1.51 5.43
CA TRP A 60 -13.20 1.17 5.52
C TRP A 60 -13.53 0.08 4.52
N ARG A 61 -13.93 -1.09 5.04
CA ARG A 61 -14.33 -2.25 4.24
C ARG A 61 -15.83 -2.48 4.35
N HIS A 62 -16.44 -2.75 3.21
CA HIS A 62 -17.84 -3.07 3.09
C HIS A 62 -17.97 -4.43 2.42
N TYR A 63 -18.61 -5.35 3.11
CA TYR A 63 -18.98 -6.63 2.54
C TYR A 63 -20.19 -6.41 1.62
N LEU A 64 -20.28 -7.17 0.54
CA LEU A 64 -21.39 -7.16 -0.42
C LEU A 64 -22.18 -8.48 -0.36
N SER A 65 -21.59 -9.52 0.22
CA SER A 65 -22.26 -10.80 0.49
C SER A 65 -23.11 -10.71 1.74
N ASP A 66 -24.28 -11.35 1.70
CA ASP A 66 -25.19 -11.46 2.84
C ASP A 66 -24.72 -12.53 3.84
N ASP A 67 -24.04 -13.56 3.34
CA ASP A 67 -23.51 -14.67 4.12
C ASP A 67 -22.07 -14.37 4.60
N ILE A 68 -21.84 -14.51 5.91
CA ILE A 68 -20.57 -14.16 6.57
C ILE A 68 -20.13 -15.29 7.52
N PHE A 69 -20.23 -16.53 7.05
CA PHE A 69 -19.73 -17.70 7.77
C PHE A 69 -18.51 -18.29 7.07
N LYS A 70 -17.75 -19.11 7.82
CA LYS A 70 -16.56 -19.77 7.29
C LYS A 70 -16.95 -20.68 6.12
N GLY A 71 -16.45 -20.37 4.92
CA GLY A 71 -16.69 -21.14 3.70
C GLY A 71 -17.83 -20.62 2.82
N ALA A 72 -18.48 -19.50 3.17
CA ALA A 72 -19.35 -18.78 2.24
C ALA A 72 -18.52 -18.06 1.18
N ASP A 73 -19.06 -17.93 -0.03
CA ASP A 73 -18.50 -17.04 -1.05
C ASP A 73 -18.66 -15.59 -0.61
N VAL A 74 -17.55 -14.85 -0.54
CA VAL A 74 -17.52 -13.48 -0.05
C VAL A 74 -17.20 -12.52 -1.18
N ALA A 75 -17.94 -11.43 -1.22
CA ALA A 75 -17.64 -10.26 -2.03
C ALA A 75 -17.46 -9.05 -1.11
N TRP A 76 -16.43 -8.24 -1.33
CA TRP A 76 -16.22 -7.02 -0.56
C TRP A 76 -15.40 -6.00 -1.34
N TYR A 77 -15.52 -4.74 -0.95
CA TYR A 77 -14.58 -3.70 -1.34
C TYR A 77 -14.04 -2.97 -0.11
N SER A 78 -12.87 -2.38 -0.25
CA SER A 78 -12.19 -1.63 0.81
C SER A 78 -11.60 -0.35 0.24
N ILE A 79 -11.75 0.74 0.98
CA ILE A 79 -11.14 2.04 0.68
C ILE A 79 -10.22 2.37 1.85
N GLN A 80 -8.96 2.63 1.55
CA GLN A 80 -7.94 2.99 2.51
C GLN A 80 -7.37 4.36 2.19
N TYR A 81 -7.25 5.20 3.20
CA TYR A 81 -6.46 6.42 3.16
C TYR A 81 -5.35 6.34 4.20
N SER A 82 -4.13 6.71 3.80
CA SER A 82 -2.97 6.78 4.67
C SER A 82 -2.24 8.10 4.45
N THR A 83 -1.80 8.72 5.54
CA THR A 83 -0.86 9.82 5.50
C THR A 83 0.40 9.42 6.24
N SER A 84 1.56 9.73 5.68
CA SER A 84 2.86 9.37 6.25
C SER A 84 3.77 10.59 6.31
N TRP A 85 4.63 10.62 7.31
CA TRP A 85 5.67 11.61 7.54
C TRP A 85 6.99 10.89 7.72
N ASP A 86 8.05 11.49 7.24
CA ASP A 86 9.41 11.01 7.46
C ASP A 86 10.26 11.97 8.28
N SER A 87 11.53 11.64 8.45
CA SER A 87 12.52 12.47 9.12
C SER A 87 12.93 13.73 8.34
N ASP A 88 12.53 13.84 7.07
CA ASP A 88 12.86 14.93 6.14
C ASP A 88 11.64 15.85 5.85
N PRO A 89 10.82 16.12 6.88
CA PRO A 89 9.45 16.66 6.83
C PRO A 89 8.56 16.42 5.60
N GLU A 90 8.78 15.37 4.79
CA GLU A 90 7.96 15.13 3.61
C GLU A 90 6.67 14.40 3.97
N ASN A 91 5.56 14.87 3.40
CA ASN A 91 4.24 14.27 3.62
C ASN A 91 3.81 13.45 2.40
N PHE A 92 3.45 12.20 2.65
CA PHE A 92 2.95 11.28 1.63
C PHE A 92 1.49 10.95 1.89
N ASN A 93 0.63 11.19 0.90
CA ASN A 93 -0.77 10.83 0.96
C ASN A 93 -1.03 9.67 0.01
N TYR A 94 -1.62 8.61 0.54
CA TYR A 94 -1.86 7.36 -0.15
C TYR A 94 -3.34 7.01 -0.09
N LEU A 95 -3.94 6.79 -1.25
CA LEU A 95 -5.31 6.32 -1.41
C LEU A 95 -5.25 4.97 -2.11
N ARG A 96 -5.96 3.97 -1.57
CA ARG A 96 -6.06 2.63 -2.14
C ARG A 96 -7.50 2.15 -2.15
N VAL A 97 -7.92 1.55 -3.24
CA VAL A 97 -9.20 0.86 -3.37
C VAL A 97 -8.95 -0.58 -3.77
N VAL A 98 -9.49 -1.51 -2.98
CA VAL A 98 -9.37 -2.95 -3.20
C VAL A 98 -10.76 -3.54 -3.37
N GLY A 99 -10.94 -4.38 -4.38
CA GLY A 99 -12.12 -5.22 -4.57
C GLY A 99 -11.73 -6.69 -4.51
N HIS A 100 -12.61 -7.51 -3.93
CA HIS A 100 -12.46 -8.97 -3.86
C HIS A 100 -13.78 -9.64 -4.17
N TYR A 101 -13.73 -10.72 -4.93
CA TYR A 101 -14.88 -11.52 -5.28
C TYR A 101 -14.51 -13.00 -5.34
N ASP A 102 -15.18 -13.83 -4.54
CA ASP A 102 -15.12 -15.28 -4.66
C ASP A 102 -15.99 -15.72 -5.85
N VAL A 103 -15.35 -16.30 -6.86
CA VAL A 103 -16.02 -16.82 -8.05
C VAL A 103 -16.60 -18.21 -7.75
N GLN A 104 -15.83 -19.01 -7.01
CA GLN A 104 -16.17 -20.32 -6.47
C GLN A 104 -15.36 -20.52 -5.17
N ASN A 105 -15.69 -21.53 -4.37
CA ASN A 105 -14.97 -21.88 -3.12
C ASN A 105 -13.43 -21.86 -3.26
N ASP A 106 -12.92 -22.32 -4.40
CA ASP A 106 -11.48 -22.49 -4.62
C ASP A 106 -10.87 -21.33 -5.42
N ILE A 107 -11.66 -20.42 -6.00
CA ILE A 107 -11.19 -19.37 -6.90
C ILE A 107 -11.74 -18.01 -6.48
N SER A 108 -10.84 -17.05 -6.25
CA SER A 108 -11.20 -15.64 -6.11
C SER A 108 -10.47 -14.79 -7.11
N ILE A 109 -11.06 -13.63 -7.40
CA ILE A 109 -10.42 -12.54 -8.12
C ILE A 109 -10.33 -11.31 -7.22
N GLY A 110 -9.29 -10.52 -7.43
CA GLY A 110 -9.15 -9.23 -6.76
C GLY A 110 -8.61 -8.15 -7.68
N LEU A 111 -8.99 -6.92 -7.36
CA LEU A 111 -8.52 -5.70 -8.00
C LEU A 111 -7.95 -4.81 -6.91
N ASP A 112 -6.79 -4.22 -7.15
CA ASP A 112 -6.13 -3.30 -6.23
C ASP A 112 -5.61 -2.11 -7.01
N THR A 113 -6.14 -0.94 -6.67
CA THR A 113 -5.78 0.33 -7.28
C THR A 113 -5.23 1.25 -6.21
N GLN A 114 -4.20 2.01 -6.55
CA GLN A 114 -3.53 2.89 -5.62
C GLN A 114 -3.04 4.17 -6.29
N VAL A 115 -3.09 5.25 -5.51
CA VAL A 115 -2.52 6.55 -5.84
C VAL A 115 -1.76 7.04 -4.64
N MET A 116 -0.50 7.44 -4.84
CA MET A 116 0.32 8.12 -3.85
C MET A 116 0.75 9.47 -4.41
N ARG A 117 0.68 10.51 -3.58
CA ARG A 117 1.15 11.85 -3.90
C ARG A 117 2.02 12.40 -2.77
N SER A 118 3.12 13.04 -3.11
CA SER A 118 3.97 13.78 -2.16
C SER A 118 4.71 14.94 -2.85
N GLY A 119 5.52 15.70 -2.11
CA GLY A 119 6.39 16.73 -2.70
C GLY A 119 7.51 16.17 -3.58
N VAL A 120 7.88 14.91 -3.37
CA VAL A 120 9.08 14.28 -3.95
C VAL A 120 8.79 13.09 -4.85
N HIS A 121 7.65 12.41 -4.68
CA HIS A 121 7.36 11.18 -5.41
C HIS A 121 5.86 10.90 -5.56
N ASP A 122 5.45 10.69 -6.81
CA ASP A 122 4.09 10.31 -7.17
C ASP A 122 4.06 8.89 -7.72
N THR A 123 3.07 8.11 -7.29
CA THR A 123 2.81 6.76 -7.81
C THR A 123 1.35 6.59 -8.17
N THR A 124 1.06 5.88 -9.25
CA THR A 124 -0.28 5.40 -9.58
C THR A 124 -0.16 3.99 -10.10
N GLY A 125 -1.00 3.09 -9.59
CA GLY A 125 -0.94 1.68 -9.94
C GLY A 125 -2.29 1.03 -9.90
N ALA A 126 -2.46 0.00 -10.73
CA ALA A 126 -3.60 -0.90 -10.72
C ALA A 126 -3.09 -2.31 -10.99
N ARG A 127 -3.58 -3.28 -10.23
CA ARG A 127 -3.29 -4.70 -10.44
C ARG A 127 -4.54 -5.52 -10.24
N MET A 128 -4.67 -6.55 -11.07
CA MET A 128 -5.68 -7.59 -10.92
C MET A 128 -4.96 -8.89 -10.60
N TYR A 129 -5.54 -9.71 -9.74
CA TYR A 129 -4.96 -10.99 -9.34
C TYR A 129 -6.04 -12.05 -9.17
N LEU A 130 -5.62 -13.31 -9.31
CA LEU A 130 -6.43 -14.50 -9.07
C LEU A 130 -5.83 -15.25 -7.88
N ILE A 131 -6.69 -15.72 -6.97
CA ILE A 131 -6.32 -16.54 -5.82
C ILE A 131 -6.93 -17.92 -6.05
N TYR A 132 -6.11 -18.96 -5.98
CA TYR A 132 -6.55 -20.36 -5.97
C TYR A 132 -6.29 -20.98 -4.60
N ARG A 133 -7.27 -21.69 -4.03
CA ARG A 133 -7.19 -22.40 -2.74
C ARG A 133 -7.33 -23.91 -2.99
N PHE A 134 -6.49 -24.69 -2.31
CA PHE A 134 -6.43 -26.16 -2.39
C PHE A 134 -7.02 -26.80 -1.14
#